data_AF-A0A542YSM2-F1
#
_entry.id   AF-A0A542YSM2-F1
#
_cell.length_a   1.000
_cell.length_b   1.000
_cell.length_c   1.000
_cell.angle_alpha   90.00
_cell.angle_beta   90.00
_cell.angle_gamma   90.00
#
_symmetry.space_group_name_H-M   'P 1'
#
loop_
_entity.id
_entity.type
_entity.pdbx_description
1 polymer ?
#
loop_
_entity_poly.entity_id
_entity_poly.type
_entity_poly.pdbx_seq_one_letter_code
_entity_poly.pdbx_strand_id
1 'polypeptide(L)'
;MGLFSNDDETAALRRRVAILERQVAALAQHVGLDQLPDQPGVPHGADEVVQLLRQDKKIAAVKAYREATGEGLAEAKRAVEDIERSLR
;
A
#
# COMPACT_ATOMS: atom_id res chain seq x y z
N MET A 1 26.20 -14.49 23.59
CA MET A 1 24.94 -14.20 24.30
C MET A 1 24.17 -13.19 23.44
N GLY A 2 23.02 -13.55 22.85
CA GLY A 2 22.16 -12.57 22.15
C GLY A 2 21.50 -12.95 20.82
N LEU A 3 21.58 -14.20 20.33
CA LEU A 3 21.09 -14.55 18.98
C LEU A 3 19.64 -15.10 18.90
N PHE A 4 18.93 -15.25 20.02
CA PHE A 4 17.57 -15.83 20.01
C PHE A 4 16.45 -14.80 20.28
N SER A 5 16.77 -13.59 20.75
CA SER A 5 15.72 -12.64 21.14
C SER A 5 15.01 -12.01 19.93
N ASN A 6 15.73 -11.72 18.85
CA ASN A 6 15.15 -11.03 17.70
C ASN A 6 14.28 -11.95 16.83
N ASP A 7 14.64 -13.22 16.66
CA ASP A 7 13.83 -14.15 15.85
C ASP A 7 12.50 -14.50 16.54
N ASP A 8 12.52 -14.70 17.85
CA ASP A 8 11.29 -14.91 18.63
C ASP A 8 10.40 -13.66 18.66
N GLU A 9 11.01 -12.47 18.80
CA GLU A 9 10.28 -11.20 18.80
C GLU A 9 9.71 -10.87 17.42
N THR A 10 10.45 -11.12 16.34
CA THR A 10 9.93 -10.96 14.97
C THR A 10 8.83 -11.96 14.66
N ALA A 11 8.93 -13.20 15.14
CA ALA A 11 7.85 -14.19 15.02
C ALA A 11 6.60 -13.78 15.78
N ALA A 12 6.75 -13.26 17.00
CA ALA A 12 5.64 -12.74 17.80
C ALA A 12 4.98 -11.53 17.14
N LEU A 13 5.77 -10.61 16.61
CA LEU A 13 5.28 -9.42 15.92
C LEU A 13 4.53 -9.78 14.63
N ARG A 14 5.07 -10.71 13.83
CA ARG A 14 4.39 -11.24 12.63
C ARG A 14 3.05 -11.88 12.95
N ARG A 15 2.97 -12.67 14.02
CA ARG A 15 1.68 -13.25 14.48
C ARG A 15 0.69 -12.16 14.87
N ARG A 16 1.16 -11.13 15.58
CA ARG A 16 0.31 -10.00 15.99
C ARG A 16 -0.21 -9.21 14.79
N VAL A 17 0.63 -8.97 13.78
CA VAL A 17 0.23 -8.33 12.52
C VAL A 17 -0.85 -9.15 11.82
N ALA A 18 -0.64 -10.46 11.64
CA ALA A 18 -1.62 -11.32 10.98
C ALA A 18 -2.99 -11.36 11.69
N ILE A 19 -3.00 -11.28 13.03
CA ILE A 19 -4.25 -11.20 13.80
C ILE A 19 -4.93 -9.84 13.58
N LEU A 20 -4.18 -8.74 13.61
CA LEU A 20 -4.71 -7.40 13.38
C LEU A 20 -5.25 -7.25 11.96
N GLU A 21 -4.55 -7.74 10.95
CA GLU A 21 -5.01 -7.74 9.55
C GLU A 21 -6.37 -8.44 9.40
N ARG A 22 -6.53 -9.62 10.03
CA ARG A 22 -7.81 -10.34 10.04
C ARG A 22 -8.92 -9.56 10.75
N GLN A 23 -8.61 -8.91 11.87
CA GLN A 23 -9.57 -8.10 12.62
C GLN A 23 -10.00 -6.86 11.81
N VAL A 24 -9.06 -6.21 11.12
CA VAL A 24 -9.34 -5.07 10.24
C VAL A 24 -10.20 -5.50 9.06
N ALA A 25 -9.90 -6.65 8.43
CA ALA A 25 -10.72 -7.18 7.35
C ALA A 25 -12.18 -7.43 7.80
N ALA A 26 -12.37 -8.00 8.98
CA ALA A 26 -13.70 -8.24 9.54
C ALA A 26 -14.45 -6.93 9.86
N LEU A 27 -13.76 -5.90 10.36
CA LEU A 27 -14.34 -4.59 10.60
C LEU A 27 -14.67 -3.86 9.30
N ALA A 28 -13.81 -3.95 8.28
CA ALA A 28 -14.05 -3.36 6.96
C ALA A 28 -15.31 -3.93 6.31
N GLN A 29 -15.50 -5.26 6.36
CA GLN A 29 -16.72 -5.93 5.90
C GLN A 29 -17.96 -5.46 6.67
N HIS A 30 -17.85 -5.23 7.97
CA HIS A 30 -18.99 -4.80 8.79
C HIS A 30 -19.40 -3.34 8.55
N VAL A 31 -18.46 -2.48 8.15
CA VAL A 31 -18.68 -1.04 7.91
C VAL A 31 -19.08 -0.76 6.44
N GLY A 32 -19.17 -1.79 5.59
CA GLY A 32 -19.50 -1.63 4.17
C GLY A 32 -18.37 -1.02 3.34
N LEU A 33 -17.13 -1.18 3.81
CA LEU A 33 -15.91 -0.78 3.10
C LEU A 33 -15.45 -1.87 2.11
N ASP A 34 -16.38 -2.66 1.56
CA ASP A 34 -16.16 -3.77 0.62
C ASP A 34 -15.48 -3.36 -0.71
N GLN A 35 -15.13 -2.08 -0.86
CA GLN A 35 -14.31 -1.59 -1.98
C GLN A 35 -12.85 -1.30 -1.61
N LEU A 36 -12.40 -1.56 -0.38
CA LEU A 36 -10.97 -1.59 -0.11
C LEU A 36 -10.35 -2.78 -0.84
N PRO A 37 -9.53 -2.54 -1.89
CA PRO A 37 -8.93 -3.63 -2.62
C PRO A 37 -8.10 -4.48 -1.66
N ASP A 38 -8.22 -5.80 -1.80
CA ASP A 38 -7.53 -6.88 -1.06
C ASP A 38 -5.98 -6.82 -1.15
N GLN A 39 -5.42 -5.71 -1.65
CA GLN A 39 -4.00 -5.49 -1.84
C GLN A 39 -3.52 -4.33 -0.94
N PRO A 40 -2.55 -4.56 -0.03
CA PRO A 40 -1.83 -3.46 0.60
C PRO A 40 -1.05 -2.72 -0.50
N GLY A 41 -1.53 -1.57 -0.95
CA GLY A 41 -0.75 -0.69 -1.83
C GLY A 41 -1.46 -0.10 -3.04
N VAL A 42 -2.78 -0.25 -3.18
CA VAL A 42 -3.51 0.42 -4.26
C VAL A 42 -4.51 1.40 -3.64
N PRO A 43 -4.09 2.64 -3.30
CA PRO A 43 -5.02 3.65 -2.80
C PRO A 43 -6.13 3.90 -3.83
N HIS A 44 -7.29 4.36 -3.36
CA HIS A 44 -8.46 4.73 -4.18
C HIS A 44 -8.22 5.87 -5.23
N GLY A 45 -6.96 6.18 -5.56
CA GLY A 45 -6.53 7.01 -6.69
C GLY A 45 -5.64 6.28 -7.70
N ALA A 46 -5.42 4.97 -7.55
CA ALA A 46 -4.56 4.21 -8.44
C ALA A 46 -5.10 4.12 -9.86
N ASP A 47 -6.42 4.15 -10.05
CA ASP A 47 -7.02 4.17 -11.39
C ASP A 47 -6.57 5.42 -12.17
N GLU A 48 -6.56 6.58 -11.49
CA GLU A 48 -6.08 7.84 -12.06
C GLU A 48 -4.56 7.81 -12.29
N VAL A 49 -3.79 7.25 -11.34
CA VAL A 49 -2.34 7.06 -11.49
C VAL A 49 -2.01 6.15 -12.68
N VAL A 50 -2.74 5.04 -12.85
CA VAL A 50 -2.57 4.09 -13.96
C VAL A 50 -2.98 4.74 -15.28
N GLN A 51 -4.08 5.50 -15.33
CA GLN A 51 -4.49 6.28 -16.50
C GLN A 51 -3.41 7.29 -16.90
N LEU A 52 -2.85 8.02 -15.94
CA LEU A 52 -1.79 9.00 -16.16
C LEU A 52 -0.50 8.34 -16.62
N LEU A 53 -0.14 7.17 -16.06
CA LEU A 53 1.01 6.37 -16.50
C LEU A 53 0.84 5.83 -17.92
N ARG A 54 -0.36 5.36 -18.30
CA ARG A 54 -0.68 4.95 -19.69
C ARG A 54 -0.60 6.10 -20.69
N GLN A 55 -0.74 7.34 -20.23
CA GLN A 55 -0.61 8.54 -21.04
C GLN A 55 0.82 9.13 -21.00
N ASP A 56 1.81 8.39 -20.45
CA ASP A 56 3.19 8.85 -20.22
C ASP A 56 3.30 10.11 -19.33
N LYS A 57 2.25 10.44 -18.56
CA LYS A 57 2.18 11.62 -17.67
C LYS A 57 2.66 11.29 -16.25
N LYS A 58 3.89 10.79 -16.12
CA LYS A 58 4.47 10.35 -14.84
C LYS A 58 4.47 11.41 -13.73
N ILE A 59 4.74 12.69 -14.06
CA ILE A 59 4.74 13.77 -13.07
C ILE A 59 3.33 14.00 -12.50
N ALA A 60 2.30 13.95 -13.35
CA ALA A 60 0.91 14.07 -12.92
C ALA A 60 0.50 12.87 -12.06
N ALA A 61 0.96 11.66 -12.41
CA ALA A 61 0.72 10.45 -11.63
C ALA A 61 1.33 10.55 -10.22
N VAL A 62 2.55 11.05 -10.08
CA VAL A 62 3.19 11.30 -8.77
C VAL A 62 2.42 12.36 -7.97
N LYS A 63 1.93 13.41 -8.64
CA LYS A 63 1.12 14.44 -7.98
C LYS A 63 -0.20 13.85 -7.45
N ALA A 64 -0.92 13.10 -8.28
CA ALA A 64 -2.17 12.44 -7.92
C ALA A 64 -1.98 11.45 -6.77
N TYR A 65 -0.92 10.62 -6.82
CA TYR A 65 -0.59 9.69 -5.75
C TYR A 65 -0.31 10.44 -4.43
N ARG A 66 0.42 11.55 -4.49
CA ARG A 66 0.73 12.38 -3.32
C ARG A 66 -0.50 13.05 -2.72
N GLU A 67 -1.41 13.54 -3.56
CA GLU A 67 -2.66 14.15 -3.13
C GLU A 67 -3.63 13.13 -2.51
N ALA A 68 -3.64 11.89 -3.04
CA ALA A 68 -4.46 10.80 -2.52
C ALA A 68 -3.94 10.18 -1.21
N THR A 69 -2.62 10.11 -1.03
CA THR A 69 -1.99 9.42 0.11
C THR A 69 -1.42 10.35 1.18
N GLY A 70 -1.16 11.61 0.84
CA GLY A 70 -0.47 12.56 1.71
C GLY A 70 1.02 12.23 1.94
N GLU A 71 1.57 11.26 1.23
CA GLU A 71 2.97 10.84 1.38
C GLU A 71 3.97 11.89 0.89
N GLY A 72 5.24 11.71 1.27
CA GLY A 72 6.33 12.54 0.77
C GLY A 72 6.56 12.34 -0.73
N LEU A 73 7.25 13.31 -1.35
CA LEU A 73 7.54 13.26 -2.79
C LEU A 73 8.39 12.05 -3.19
N ALA A 74 9.28 11.61 -2.31
CA ALA A 74 10.17 10.47 -2.58
C ALA A 74 9.39 9.15 -2.57
N GLU A 75 8.49 8.99 -1.60
CA GLU A 75 7.63 7.83 -1.42
C GLU A 75 6.62 7.74 -2.56
N ALA A 76 5.95 8.85 -2.89
CA ALA A 76 5.01 8.92 -4.00
C ALA A 76 5.68 8.58 -5.34
N LYS A 77 6.91 9.04 -5.56
CA LYS A 77 7.67 8.71 -6.77
C LYS A 77 7.98 7.21 -6.85
N ARG A 78 8.43 6.60 -5.75
CA ARG A 78 8.74 5.15 -5.71
C ARG A 78 7.50 4.31 -6.00
N ALA A 79 6.38 4.63 -5.34
CA ALA A 79 5.12 3.90 -5.54
C ALA A 79 4.67 3.96 -7.00
N VAL A 80 4.71 5.14 -7.62
CA VAL A 80 4.36 5.31 -9.05
C VAL A 80 5.32 4.56 -9.97
N GLU A 81 6.61 4.51 -9.67
CA GLU A 81 7.59 3.72 -10.41
C GLU A 81 7.36 2.20 -10.30
N ASP A 82 6.94 1.72 -9.13
CA ASP A 82 6.59 0.32 -8.92
C ASP A 82 5.32 -0.07 -9.68
N ILE A 83 4.32 0.82 -9.72
CA ILE A 83 3.11 0.67 -10.54
C ILE A 83 3.45 0.69 -12.04
N GLU A 84 4.33 1.59 -12.47
CA GLU A 84 4.80 1.64 -13.87
C GLU A 84 5.53 0.35 -14.27
N ARG A 85 6.31 -0.24 -13.36
CA ARG A 85 7.00 -1.51 -13.59
C ARG A 85 6.04 -2.69 -13.71
N SER A 86 4.95 -2.72 -12.94
CA SER A 86 3.96 -3.81 -13.02
C SER A 86 3.01 -3.71 -14.21
N LEU A 87 2.93 -2.53 -14.84
CA LEU A 87 2.16 -2.29 -16.07
C LEU A 87 2.90 -2.66 -17.36
N ARG A 88 4.19 -2.94 -17.27
CA ARG A 88 5.07 -3.31 -18.40
C ARG A 88 5.11 -4.82 -18.60
#